data_AF-A0A2G2XEV5-F1
#
_entry.id   AF-A0A2G2XEV5-F1
#
_cell.length_a   1.000
_cell.length_b   1.000
_cell.length_c   1.000
_cell.angle_alpha   90.00
_cell.angle_beta   90.00
_cell.angle_gamma   90.00
#
_symmetry.space_group_name_H-M   'P 1'
#
loop_
_entity.id
_entity.type
_entity.pdbx_description
1 polymer ?
#
loop_
_entity_poly.entity_id
_entity_poly.type
_entity_poly.pdbx_seq_one_letter_code
_entity_poly.pdbx_strand_id
1 'polypeptide(L)'
;MVVTFYHIRSSISSFYGGELEQISFYQLHICQVVLGISHDQITFFHPDPELSICKRQKSALREAYKNKKYLPLDLLPKKIRAIRRRLTKHQAIESWP
;
A
#
# COMPACT_ATOMS: atom_id res chain seq x y z
N MET A 1 10.97 -5.06 -37.34
CA MET A 1 11.18 -4.01 -36.31
C MET A 1 10.93 -4.48 -34.86
N VAL A 2 10.74 -5.79 -34.60
CA VAL A 2 10.59 -6.35 -33.24
C VAL A 2 11.91 -6.92 -32.70
N VAL A 3 12.88 -7.22 -33.59
CA VAL A 3 14.16 -7.87 -33.26
C VAL A 3 15.18 -6.90 -32.63
N THR A 4 15.04 -5.58 -32.87
CA THR A 4 15.93 -4.56 -32.31
C THR A 4 15.64 -4.26 -30.84
N PHE A 5 14.43 -4.51 -30.36
CA PHE A 5 14.04 -4.22 -28.97
C PHE A 5 14.61 -5.25 -27.97
N TYR A 6 14.74 -6.52 -28.41
CA TYR A 6 15.31 -7.58 -27.58
C TYR A 6 16.83 -7.45 -27.42
N HIS A 7 17.53 -6.96 -28.45
CA HIS A 7 18.98 -6.74 -28.36
C HIS A 7 19.34 -5.59 -27.41
N ILE A 8 18.57 -4.50 -27.42
CA ILE A 8 18.77 -3.39 -26.47
C ILE A 8 18.55 -3.86 -25.02
N ARG A 9 17.54 -4.72 -24.79
CA ARG A 9 17.24 -5.29 -23.47
C ARG A 9 18.33 -6.25 -22.97
N SER A 10 18.97 -6.99 -23.88
CA SER A 10 20.07 -7.91 -23.55
C SER A 10 21.41 -7.21 -23.30
N SER A 11 21.64 -6.03 -23.88
CA SER A 11 22.88 -5.26 -23.65
C SER A 11 22.86 -4.47 -22.35
N ILE A 12 21.69 -3.97 -21.92
CA ILE A 12 21.57 -3.16 -20.70
C ILE A 12 21.73 -4.03 -19.43
N SER A 13 21.32 -5.30 -19.45
CA SER A 13 21.45 -6.19 -18.27
C SER A 13 22.89 -6.59 -17.93
N SER A 14 23.83 -6.40 -18.86
CA SER A 14 25.24 -6.76 -18.67
C SER A 14 26.09 -5.65 -18.03
N PHE A 15 25.55 -4.44 -17.85
CA PHE A 15 26.34 -3.27 -17.44
C PHE A 15 26.07 -2.80 -15.99
N TYR A 16 24.94 -3.14 -15.38
CA TYR A 16 24.63 -2.76 -13.99
C TYR A 16 24.57 -3.99 -13.08
N GLY A 17 25.75 -4.47 -12.70
CA GLY A 17 25.95 -5.41 -11.60
C GLY A 17 25.89 -4.73 -10.23
N GLY A 18 24.82 -4.00 -9.93
CA GLY A 18 24.69 -3.30 -8.64
C GLY A 18 23.25 -2.87 -8.34
N GLU A 19 22.77 -3.27 -7.17
CA GLU A 19 21.58 -2.78 -6.46
C GLU A 19 20.26 -2.78 -7.24
N LEU A 20 19.47 -3.83 -7.01
CA LEU A 20 18.16 -4.12 -7.60
C LEU A 20 17.08 -3.04 -7.40
N GLU A 21 17.34 -1.96 -6.65
CA GLU A 21 16.33 -0.92 -6.36
C GLU A 21 16.40 0.30 -7.29
N GLN A 22 17.57 0.65 -7.83
CA GLN A 22 17.70 1.85 -8.68
C GLN A 22 17.22 1.59 -10.13
N ILE A 23 17.28 0.34 -10.60
CA ILE A 23 16.95 -0.04 -11.97
C ILE A 23 15.45 0.17 -12.29
N SER A 24 14.56 0.00 -11.32
CA SER A 24 13.10 0.15 -11.49
C SER A 24 12.69 1.60 -11.81
N PHE A 25 13.23 2.58 -11.08
CA PHE A 25 12.86 3.99 -11.23
C PHE A 25 13.30 4.59 -12.58
N TYR A 26 14.51 4.26 -13.04
CA TYR A 26 15.01 4.73 -14.34
C TYR A 26 14.25 4.09 -15.51
N GLN A 27 13.85 2.81 -15.41
CA GLN A 27 13.04 2.15 -16.43
C GLN A 27 11.61 2.70 -16.51
N LEU A 28 10.97 3.01 -15.37
CA LEU A 28 9.65 3.65 -15.32
C LEU A 28 9.67 5.07 -15.88
N HIS A 29 10.70 5.86 -15.57
CA HIS A 29 10.87 7.21 -16.09
C HIS A 29 11.07 7.23 -17.61
N ILE A 30 11.87 6.30 -18.15
CA ILE A 30 12.04 6.13 -19.60
C ILE A 30 10.72 5.72 -20.26
N CYS A 31 9.92 4.83 -19.66
CA CYS A 31 8.59 4.49 -20.16
C CYS A 31 7.62 5.68 -20.19
N GLN A 32 7.64 6.55 -19.18
CA GLN A 32 6.83 7.78 -19.14
C GLN A 32 7.21 8.77 -20.24
N VAL A 33 8.51 8.96 -20.47
CA VAL A 33 9.04 9.94 -21.44
C VAL A 33 8.89 9.47 -22.88
N VAL A 34 9.02 8.16 -23.15
CA VAL A 34 8.98 7.60 -24.52
C VAL A 34 7.56 7.28 -24.99
N LEU A 35 6.64 6.91 -24.09
CA LEU A 35 5.29 6.43 -24.47
C LEU A 35 4.16 7.43 -24.20
N GLY A 36 4.43 8.59 -23.59
CA GLY A 36 3.43 9.65 -23.37
C GLY A 36 2.21 9.21 -22.55
N ILE A 37 2.39 8.23 -21.66
CA ILE A 37 1.30 7.65 -20.87
C ILE A 37 1.02 8.57 -19.68
N SER A 38 -0.22 9.05 -19.55
CA SER A 38 -0.69 9.79 -18.38
C SER A 38 -0.49 8.98 -17.11
N HIS A 39 0.08 9.60 -16.06
CA HIS A 39 0.43 9.00 -14.76
C HIS A 39 -0.68 8.11 -14.16
N ASP A 40 -1.94 8.43 -14.46
CA ASP A 40 -3.13 7.76 -13.93
C ASP A 40 -3.33 6.31 -14.42
N GLN A 41 -2.66 5.88 -15.50
CA GLN A 41 -2.76 4.51 -16.05
C GLN A 41 -1.74 3.53 -15.44
N ILE A 42 -0.65 4.04 -14.82
CA ILE A 42 0.46 3.20 -14.32
C ILE A 42 0.14 2.57 -12.96
N THR A 43 -0.65 3.27 -12.12
CA THR A 43 -1.10 2.80 -10.79
C THR A 43 -2.02 1.58 -10.84
N PHE A 44 -2.58 1.25 -12.00
CA PHE A 44 -3.41 0.06 -12.19
C PHE A 44 -2.58 -1.22 -12.44
N PHE A 45 -1.36 -1.09 -12.98
CA PHE A 45 -0.52 -2.23 -13.38
C PHE A 45 0.66 -2.50 -12.43
N HIS A 46 1.05 -1.53 -11.60
CA HIS A 46 2.06 -1.72 -10.56
C HIS A 46 1.40 -1.55 -9.19
N PRO A 47 1.13 -2.63 -8.41
CA PRO A 47 0.71 -2.44 -7.03
C PRO A 47 1.85 -1.78 -6.28
N ASP A 48 1.62 -0.56 -5.77
CA ASP A 48 2.62 0.18 -5.01
C ASP A 48 3.24 -0.73 -3.93
N PRO A 49 4.56 -1.00 -3.97
CA PRO A 49 5.19 -1.92 -3.03
C PRO A 49 4.97 -1.44 -1.58
N GLU A 50 4.91 -0.12 -1.37
CA GLU A 50 4.61 0.51 -0.09
C GLU A 50 3.25 0.12 0.49
N LEU A 51 2.23 -0.03 -0.36
CA LEU A 51 0.89 -0.44 0.08
C LEU A 51 0.91 -1.87 0.63
N SER A 52 1.71 -2.76 0.03
CA SER A 52 1.87 -4.14 0.50
C SER A 52 2.58 -4.21 1.86
N ILE A 53 3.59 -3.36 2.06
CA ILE A 53 4.37 -3.25 3.29
C ILE A 53 3.48 -2.69 4.41
N CYS A 54 2.74 -1.62 4.15
CA CYS A 54 1.82 -1.02 5.11
C CYS A 54 0.70 -1.99 5.54
N LYS A 55 0.16 -2.78 4.59
CA LYS A 55 -0.85 -3.81 4.88
C LYS A 55 -0.30 -4.89 5.82
N ARG A 56 0.92 -5.39 5.57
CA ARG A 56 1.59 -6.41 6.39
C ARG A 56 1.94 -5.89 7.79
N GLN A 57 2.41 -4.66 7.90
CA GLN A 57 2.72 -4.03 9.19
C GLN A 57 1.44 -3.83 10.02
N LYS A 58 0.36 -3.36 9.40
CA LYS A 58 -0.94 -3.18 10.08
C LYS A 58 -1.54 -4.49 10.56
N SER A 59 -1.41 -5.60 9.81
CA SER A 59 -1.92 -6.90 10.26
C SER A 59 -1.15 -7.42 11.48
N ALA A 60 0.18 -7.35 11.46
CA ALA A 60 1.02 -7.74 12.61
C ALA A 60 0.69 -6.92 13.88
N LEU A 61 0.45 -5.62 13.73
CA LEU A 61 0.03 -4.77 14.85
C LEU A 61 -1.36 -5.15 15.38
N ARG A 62 -2.32 -5.52 14.51
CA ARG A 62 -3.65 -5.97 14.97
C ARG A 62 -3.56 -7.24 15.81
N GLU A 63 -2.67 -8.16 15.46
CA GLU A 63 -2.42 -9.38 16.22
C GLU A 63 -1.78 -9.06 17.58
N ALA A 64 -0.76 -8.20 17.61
CA ALA A 64 -0.05 -7.82 18.83
C ALA A 64 -0.91 -7.07 19.87
N TYR A 65 -1.95 -6.35 19.42
CA TYR A 65 -2.88 -5.60 20.28
C TYR A 65 -4.23 -6.30 20.49
N LYS A 66 -4.40 -7.53 20.02
CA LYS A 66 -5.61 -8.32 20.26
C LYS A 66 -5.80 -8.51 21.78
N ASN A 67 -7.00 -8.22 22.28
CA ASN A 67 -7.41 -8.33 23.69
C ASN A 67 -6.80 -7.31 24.67
N LYS A 68 -6.01 -6.34 24.22
CA LYS A 68 -5.55 -5.25 25.08
C LYS A 68 -6.67 -4.23 25.27
N LYS A 69 -6.80 -3.66 26.48
CA LYS A 69 -7.81 -2.63 26.79
C LYS A 69 -7.59 -1.35 25.98
N TYR A 70 -6.34 -0.97 25.76
CA TYR A 70 -5.97 0.23 25.02
C TYR A 70 -5.35 -0.14 23.67
N LEU A 71 -6.01 0.30 22.60
CA LEU A 71 -5.51 0.21 21.24
C LEU A 71 -5.06 1.60 20.77
N PRO A 72 -4.01 1.68 19.93
CA PRO A 72 -3.64 2.93 19.29
C PRO A 72 -4.76 3.42 18.36
N LEU A 73 -4.86 4.74 18.21
CA LEU A 73 -5.94 5.42 17.48
C LEU A 73 -6.09 4.94 16.02
N ASP A 74 -4.98 4.58 15.38
CA ASP A 74 -4.95 4.13 13.98
C ASP A 74 -5.58 2.75 13.74
N LEU A 75 -5.56 1.89 14.76
CA LEU A 75 -6.13 0.54 14.68
C LEU A 75 -7.61 0.51 15.09
N LEU A 76 -8.10 1.59 15.73
CA LEU A 76 -9.48 1.69 16.16
C LEU A 76 -10.44 1.69 14.96
N PRO A 77 -11.61 1.03 15.08
CA PRO A 77 -12.62 1.09 14.04
C PRO A 77 -13.12 2.53 13.88
N LYS A 78 -13.05 3.06 12.65
CA LYS A 78 -13.50 4.41 12.33
C LYS A 78 -15.04 4.46 12.34
N LYS A 79 -15.61 4.94 13.45
CA LYS A 79 -17.04 5.18 13.63
C LYS A 79 -17.30 6.68 13.80
N ILE A 80 -18.49 7.14 13.43
CA ILE A 80 -18.91 8.54 13.59
C ILE A 80 -18.96 8.92 15.08
N ARG A 81 -18.67 10.19 15.40
CA ARG A 81 -18.63 10.72 16.77
C ARG A 81 -19.91 10.45 17.57
N ALA A 82 -21.08 10.62 16.97
CA ALA A 82 -22.37 10.33 17.61
C ALA A 82 -22.46 8.86 18.07
N ILE A 83 -22.03 7.92 17.22
CA ILE A 83 -22.00 6.48 17.53
C ILE A 83 -20.98 6.17 18.63
N ARG A 84 -19.86 6.91 18.72
CA ARG A 84 -18.87 6.73 19.80
C ARG A 84 -19.36 7.24 21.16
N ARG A 85 -20.32 8.18 21.19
CA ARG A 85 -20.80 8.84 22.42
C ARG A 85 -22.10 8.26 22.97
N ARG A 86 -22.86 7.50 22.18
CA ARG A 86 -24.09 6.84 22.65
C ARG A 86 -23.78 5.76 23.70
N LEU A 87 -24.76 5.45 24.56
CA LEU A 87 -24.68 4.36 25.52
C LEU A 87 -24.52 2.99 24.83
N THR A 88 -23.86 2.07 25.52
CA THR A 88 -23.83 0.66 25.10
C THR A 88 -25.21 0.03 25.34
N LYS A 89 -25.55 -1.03 24.59
CA LYS A 89 -26.86 -1.69 24.72
C LYS A 89 -27.14 -2.18 26.15
N HIS A 90 -26.11 -2.71 26.81
CA HIS A 90 -26.18 -3.17 28.19
C HIS A 90 -26.52 -2.02 29.14
N GLN A 91 -25.80 -0.91 29.02
CA GLN A 91 -26.05 0.29 29.82
C GLN A 91 -27.44 0.87 29.57
N ALA A 92 -27.92 0.82 28.33
CA ALA A 92 -29.28 1.22 28.03
C ALA A 92 -30.28 0.34 28.77
N ILE A 93 -30.14 -0.99 28.72
CA ILE A 93 -31.02 -1.93 29.44
C ILE A 93 -30.97 -1.70 30.96
N GLU A 94 -29.79 -1.48 31.55
CA GLU A 94 -29.64 -1.20 32.99
C GLU A 94 -30.24 0.15 33.42
N SER A 95 -30.23 1.14 32.52
CA SER A 95 -30.74 2.48 32.82
C SER A 95 -32.26 2.61 32.72
N TRP A 96 -32.93 1.61 32.11
CA TRP A 96 -34.38 1.58 32.03
C TRP A 96 -34.93 0.90 33.30
N PRO A 97 -35.77 1.60 34.09
CA PRO A 97 -36.33 1.08 35.33
C PRO A 97 -37.36 -0.04 35.10
#